data_AF-A0A5D4MAE7-F1
#
_entry.id   AF-A0A5D4MAE7-F1
#
_cell.length_a   1.000
_cell.length_b   1.000
_cell.length_c   1.000
_cell.angle_alpha   90.00
_cell.angle_beta   90.00
_cell.angle_gamma   90.00
#
_symmetry.space_group_name_H-M   'P 1'
#
loop_
_entity.id
_entity.type
_entity.pdbx_description
1 polymer ?
#
loop_
_entity_poly.entity_id
_entity_poly.type
_entity_poly.pdbx_seq_one_letter_code
_entity_poly.pdbx_strand_id
1 'polypeptide(L)'
;MLKNSKFVLLLILFITFLMPWYNALGGNDVSGLTLVWEYRTAWLVIYNLAPVFAALGMYRIYKGKDPGKYYLLAGIPVSYFWIKLMVLDTFDFYWEYSYIGGKVCFLVSVFIVITFFIPLKTMVDFMRKQLEPKKNFNG
;
A
#
# COMPACT_ATOMS: atom_id res chain seq x y z
N MET A 1 -14.75 10.09 9.72
CA MET A 1 -13.30 10.21 9.42
C MET A 1 -12.65 8.89 9.02
N LEU A 2 -12.58 7.85 9.88
CA LEU A 2 -11.82 6.62 9.54
C LEU A 2 -12.30 5.87 8.28
N LYS A 3 -13.61 5.81 8.01
CA LYS A 3 -14.15 5.19 6.79
C LYS A 3 -13.62 5.87 5.52
N ASN A 4 -13.56 7.20 5.53
CA ASN A 4 -13.08 7.99 4.39
C ASN A 4 -11.56 7.79 4.21
N SER A 5 -10.80 7.72 5.31
CA SER A 5 -9.35 7.47 5.26
C SER A 5 -9.02 6.09 4.68
N LYS A 6 -9.71 5.02 5.12
CA LYS A 6 -9.51 3.67 4.55
C LYS A 6 -9.88 3.61 3.07
N PHE A 7 -10.94 4.32 2.66
CA PHE A 7 -11.34 4.41 1.25
C PHE A 7 -10.27 5.10 0.41
N VAL A 8 -9.80 6.27 0.87
CA VAL A 8 -8.74 7.03 0.19
C VAL A 8 -7.47 6.19 0.07
N LEU A 9 -7.08 5.46 1.11
CA LEU A 9 -5.89 4.60 1.06
C LEU A 9 -6.03 3.46 0.04
N LEU A 10 -7.18 2.78 0.00
CA LEU A 10 -7.44 1.75 -1.02
C LEU A 10 -7.48 2.35 -2.43
N LEU A 11 -8.03 3.55 -2.59
CA LEU A 11 -8.09 4.24 -3.87
C LEU A 11 -6.69 4.64 -4.34
N ILE A 12 -5.86 5.20 -3.46
CA ILE A 12 -4.46 5.55 -3.78
C ILE A 12 -3.67 4.30 -4.15
N LEU A 13 -3.83 3.21 -3.39
CA LEU A 13 -3.20 1.92 -3.69
C LEU A 13 -3.61 1.41 -5.09
N PHE A 14 -4.89 1.51 -5.42
CA PHE A 14 -5.43 1.09 -6.71
C PHE A 14 -4.90 1.95 -7.87
N ILE A 15 -4.87 3.28 -7.72
CA ILE A 15 -4.32 4.19 -8.72
C ILE A 15 -2.84 3.92 -8.93
N THR A 16 -2.06 3.84 -7.86
CA THR A 16 -0.62 3.59 -7.94
C THR A 16 -0.28 2.23 -8.54
N PHE A 17 -1.14 1.21 -8.39
CA PHE A 17 -1.01 -0.08 -9.07
C PHE A 17 -1.19 0.01 -10.61
N LEU A 18 -2.03 0.93 -11.08
CA LEU A 18 -2.30 1.12 -12.51
C LEU A 18 -1.32 2.08 -13.19
N MET A 19 -0.59 2.88 -12.42
CA MET A 19 0.43 3.77 -12.99
C MET A 19 1.53 2.94 -13.65
N PRO A 20 2.02 3.35 -14.83
CA PRO A 20 3.21 2.75 -15.41
C PRO A 20 4.42 3.03 -14.51
N TRP A 21 5.26 2.03 -14.31
CA TRP A 21 6.55 2.08 -13.65
C TRP A 21 7.57 1.29 -14.46
N TYR A 22 8.84 1.61 -14.25
CA TYR A 22 9.93 0.90 -14.93
C TYR A 22 10.21 -0.44 -14.23
N ASN A 23 10.35 -1.53 -14.99
CA ASN A 23 10.56 -2.90 -14.47
C ASN A 23 12.03 -3.34 -14.53
N ALA A 24 12.53 -3.84 -13.39
CA ALA A 24 13.85 -4.44 -13.16
C ALA A 24 14.31 -5.49 -14.19
N LEU A 25 13.36 -6.17 -14.83
CA LEU A 25 13.58 -7.39 -15.59
C LEU A 25 13.49 -7.19 -17.10
N GLY A 26 13.08 -6.01 -17.58
CA GLY A 26 12.83 -5.79 -19.00
C GLY A 26 13.05 -4.37 -19.52
N GLY A 27 13.46 -3.42 -18.68
CA GLY A 27 13.81 -2.07 -19.11
C GLY A 27 12.68 -1.30 -19.83
N ASN A 28 11.43 -1.67 -19.57
CA ASN A 28 10.25 -1.10 -20.22
C ASN A 28 9.28 -0.56 -19.17
N ASP A 29 8.47 0.41 -19.59
CA ASP A 29 7.32 0.88 -18.83
C ASP A 29 6.29 -0.25 -18.70
N VAL A 30 5.99 -0.62 -17.47
CA VAL A 30 4.99 -1.62 -17.14
C VAL A 30 4.07 -1.12 -16.04
N SER A 31 2.80 -1.47 -16.11
CA SER A 31 1.88 -1.35 -14.98
C SER A 31 1.79 -2.68 -14.24
N GLY A 32 1.05 -2.72 -13.14
CA GLY A 32 0.78 -3.97 -12.43
C GLY A 32 0.11 -5.02 -13.31
N LEU A 33 -0.64 -4.56 -14.33
CA LEU A 33 -1.32 -5.42 -15.30
C LEU A 33 -0.40 -6.00 -16.36
N THR A 34 0.71 -5.34 -16.69
CA THR A 34 1.61 -5.76 -17.79
C THR A 34 2.84 -6.52 -17.32
N LEU A 35 3.09 -6.55 -16.00
CA LEU A 35 4.08 -7.41 -15.32
C LEU A 35 3.83 -8.93 -15.48
N VAL A 36 2.76 -9.32 -16.18
CA VAL A 36 2.25 -10.68 -16.33
C VAL A 36 3.11 -11.57 -17.24
N TRP A 37 3.97 -11.00 -18.09
CA TRP A 37 4.54 -11.73 -19.22
C TRP A 37 5.89 -12.40 -18.99
N GLU A 38 6.67 -11.97 -18.00
CA GLU A 38 8.09 -12.39 -17.93
C GLU A 38 8.39 -13.49 -16.89
N TYR A 39 7.63 -13.65 -15.80
CA TYR A 39 7.97 -14.67 -14.78
C TYR A 39 6.76 -15.30 -14.09
N ARG A 40 6.51 -16.58 -14.38
CA ARG A 40 5.44 -17.43 -13.83
C ARG A 40 5.65 -17.76 -12.34
N THR A 41 5.50 -16.79 -11.44
CA THR A 41 5.49 -17.07 -9.99
C THR A 41 4.09 -16.90 -9.41
N ALA A 42 3.70 -17.81 -8.51
CA ALA A 42 2.42 -17.75 -7.79
C ALA A 42 2.21 -16.41 -7.05
N TRP A 43 3.29 -15.74 -6.67
CA TRP A 43 3.27 -14.44 -5.99
C TRP A 43 2.81 -13.29 -6.89
N LEU A 44 3.05 -13.38 -8.20
CA LEU A 44 2.61 -12.40 -9.18
C LEU A 44 1.09 -12.48 -9.39
N VAL A 45 0.51 -13.67 -9.26
CA VAL A 45 -0.94 -13.86 -9.22
C VAL A 45 -1.54 -13.21 -7.96
N ILE A 46 -0.92 -13.42 -6.80
CA ILE A 46 -1.39 -12.81 -5.53
C ILE A 46 -1.29 -11.28 -5.59
N TYR A 47 -0.23 -10.73 -6.21
CA TYR A 47 -0.09 -9.30 -6.48
C TYR A 47 -1.19 -8.77 -7.41
N ASN A 48 -1.49 -9.47 -8.51
CA ASN A 48 -2.57 -9.10 -9.45
C ASN A 48 -3.98 -9.19 -8.83
N LEU A 49 -4.16 -9.94 -7.75
CA LEU A 49 -5.41 -9.97 -7.00
C LEU A 49 -5.56 -8.78 -6.03
N ALA A 50 -4.48 -8.05 -5.72
CA ALA A 50 -4.54 -6.85 -4.87
C ALA A 50 -5.53 -5.78 -5.35
N PRO A 51 -5.60 -5.39 -6.64
CA PRO A 51 -6.63 -4.47 -7.13
C PRO A 51 -8.05 -5.01 -6.97
N VAL A 52 -8.25 -6.34 -7.08
CA VAL A 52 -9.55 -6.98 -6.83
C VAL A 52 -9.94 -6.86 -5.36
N PHE A 53 -9.00 -7.12 -4.44
CA PHE A 53 -9.24 -6.95 -3.01
C PHE A 53 -9.47 -5.49 -2.62
N ALA A 54 -8.74 -4.54 -3.23
CA ALA A 54 -8.98 -3.12 -3.06
C ALA A 54 -10.38 -2.72 -3.54
N ALA A 55 -10.83 -3.18 -4.71
CA ALA A 55 -12.17 -2.94 -5.22
C ALA A 55 -13.26 -3.52 -4.29
N LEU A 56 -13.08 -4.75 -3.80
CA LEU A 56 -13.99 -5.37 -2.83
C LEU A 56 -14.03 -4.60 -1.49
N GLY A 57 -12.88 -4.12 -1.02
CA GLY A 57 -12.76 -3.28 0.17
C GLY A 57 -13.49 -1.94 0.00
N MET A 58 -13.27 -1.26 -1.14
CA MET A 58 -13.95 -0.02 -1.50
C MET A 58 -15.47 -0.21 -1.60
N TYR A 59 -15.93 -1.30 -2.23
CA TYR A 59 -17.35 -1.63 -2.32
C TYR A 59 -17.99 -1.85 -0.94
N ARG A 60 -17.31 -2.52 -0.02
CA ARG A 60 -17.81 -2.66 1.37
C ARG A 60 -17.93 -1.33 2.07
N ILE A 61 -16.93 -0.44 1.93
CA ILE A 61 -16.97 0.90 2.51
C ILE A 61 -18.13 1.71 1.92
N TYR A 62 -18.34 1.62 0.60
CA TYR A 62 -19.47 2.25 -0.08
C TYR A 62 -20.82 1.78 0.48
N LYS A 63 -20.96 0.48 0.81
CA LYS A 63 -22.13 -0.07 1.52
C LYS A 63 -22.17 0.24 3.03
N GLY A 64 -21.29 1.12 3.52
CA GLY A 64 -21.24 1.52 4.93
C GLY A 64 -20.62 0.48 5.88
N LYS A 65 -20.01 -0.58 5.36
CA LYS A 65 -19.38 -1.67 6.15
C LYS A 65 -17.87 -1.45 6.27
N ASP A 66 -17.26 -2.02 7.32
CA ASP A 66 -15.80 -2.06 7.41
C ASP A 66 -15.24 -2.98 6.29
N PRO A 67 -14.13 -2.58 5.62
CA PRO A 67 -13.52 -3.39 4.55
C PRO A 67 -12.95 -4.73 5.07
N GLY A 68 -12.67 -4.84 6.37
CA GLY A 68 -12.22 -6.06 7.03
C GLY A 68 -10.95 -6.62 6.40
N LYS A 69 -10.92 -7.95 6.20
CA LYS A 69 -9.77 -8.65 5.62
C LYS A 69 -9.39 -8.17 4.22
N TYR A 70 -10.32 -7.62 3.43
CA TYR A 70 -10.00 -7.13 2.09
C TYR A 70 -9.03 -5.95 2.11
N TYR A 71 -9.01 -5.20 3.20
CA TYR A 71 -8.03 -4.13 3.44
C TYR A 71 -6.61 -4.70 3.57
N LEU A 72 -6.44 -5.77 4.35
CA LEU A 72 -5.16 -6.48 4.47
C LEU A 72 -4.77 -7.23 3.20
N LEU A 73 -5.73 -7.90 2.56
CA LEU A 73 -5.51 -8.66 1.34
C LEU A 73 -5.10 -7.77 0.16
N ALA A 74 -5.43 -6.48 0.19
CA ALA A 74 -4.89 -5.50 -0.76
C ALA A 74 -3.46 -5.06 -0.38
N GLY A 75 -3.18 -4.80 0.90
CA GLY A 75 -1.89 -4.25 1.34
C GLY A 75 -0.75 -5.28 1.41
N ILE A 76 -0.96 -6.46 2.00
CA ILE A 76 0.11 -7.44 2.28
C ILE A 76 0.79 -7.92 0.99
N PRO A 77 0.05 -8.35 -0.06
CA PRO A 77 0.67 -8.81 -1.30
C PRO A 77 1.54 -7.74 -1.97
N VAL A 78 1.07 -6.49 -1.97
CA VAL A 78 1.78 -5.36 -2.58
C VAL A 78 3.06 -5.05 -1.81
N SER A 79 2.99 -5.00 -0.47
CA SER A 79 4.18 -4.78 0.37
C SER A 79 5.24 -5.86 0.16
N TYR A 80 4.82 -7.12 0.14
CA TYR A 80 5.73 -8.25 -0.04
C TYR A 80 6.36 -8.27 -1.44
N PHE A 81 5.58 -7.97 -2.48
CA PHE A 81 6.07 -7.84 -3.85
C PHE A 81 7.17 -6.77 -3.95
N TRP A 82 6.92 -5.57 -3.41
CA TRP A 82 7.90 -4.49 -3.45
C TRP A 82 9.16 -4.78 -2.63
N ILE A 83 9.05 -5.44 -1.47
CA ILE A 83 10.23 -5.88 -0.71
C ILE A 83 11.08 -6.83 -1.56
N LYS A 84 10.46 -7.81 -2.22
CA LYS A 84 11.19 -8.72 -3.12
C LYS A 84 11.85 -7.99 -4.26
N LEU A 85 11.14 -7.05 -4.88
CA LEU A 85 11.68 -6.27 -5.99
C LEU A 85 12.90 -5.43 -5.54
N MET A 86 12.82 -4.78 -4.37
CA MET A 86 13.95 -4.04 -3.79
C MET A 86 15.14 -4.95 -3.45
N VAL A 87 14.87 -6.15 -2.94
CA VAL A 87 15.92 -7.15 -2.68
C VAL A 87 16.61 -7.54 -3.99
N LEU A 88 15.85 -7.87 -5.04
CA LEU A 88 16.40 -8.19 -6.36
C LEU A 88 17.21 -7.03 -6.96
N ASP A 89 16.68 -5.81 -6.90
CA ASP A 89 17.35 -4.59 -7.35
C ASP A 89 18.69 -4.35 -6.62
N THR A 90 18.75 -4.68 -5.33
CA THR A 90 19.96 -4.54 -4.50
C THR A 90 21.04 -5.55 -4.87
N PHE A 91 20.67 -6.76 -5.27
CA PHE A 91 21.63 -7.85 -5.52
C PHE A 91 22.06 -7.98 -6.99
N ASP A 92 21.19 -7.65 -7.95
CA ASP A 92 21.44 -7.91 -9.37
C ASP A 92 21.64 -6.65 -10.24
N PHE A 93 21.11 -5.47 -9.87
CA PHE A 93 20.96 -4.36 -10.85
C PHE A 93 21.21 -2.91 -10.36
N TYR A 94 22.16 -2.67 -9.43
CA TYR A 94 22.74 -1.34 -9.15
C TYR A 94 21.75 -0.14 -9.14
N TRP A 95 20.59 -0.26 -8.49
CA TRP A 95 19.69 0.85 -8.13
C TRP A 95 19.04 1.65 -9.29
N GLU A 96 19.12 1.19 -10.53
CA GLU A 96 18.50 1.90 -11.67
C GLU A 96 16.95 1.91 -11.60
N TYR A 97 16.35 1.05 -10.77
CA TYR A 97 14.90 0.81 -10.72
C TYR A 97 14.16 1.59 -9.62
N SER A 98 14.85 2.55 -8.99
CA SER A 98 14.39 3.29 -7.81
C SER A 98 13.37 4.40 -8.10
N TYR A 99 12.31 4.13 -8.87
CA TYR A 99 11.31 5.14 -9.24
C TYR A 99 10.29 5.43 -8.13
N ILE A 100 9.84 6.69 -8.08
CA ILE A 100 9.02 7.22 -6.99
C ILE A 100 7.64 6.55 -6.88
N GLY A 101 7.02 6.20 -8.01
CA GLY A 101 5.68 5.58 -8.04
C GLY A 101 5.63 4.23 -7.32
N GLY A 102 6.64 3.39 -7.51
CA GLY A 102 6.77 2.11 -6.85
C GLY A 102 6.98 2.21 -5.34
N LYS A 103 7.85 3.15 -4.94
CA LYS A 103 8.06 3.49 -3.52
C LYS A 103 6.80 4.01 -2.86
N VAL A 104 6.02 4.86 -3.56
CA VAL A 104 4.72 5.34 -3.05
C VAL A 104 3.73 4.19 -2.92
N CYS A 105 3.66 3.28 -3.90
CA CYS A 105 2.82 2.08 -3.85
C CYS A 105 3.16 1.21 -2.62
N PHE A 106 4.46 0.97 -2.39
CA PHE A 106 4.97 0.26 -1.22
C PHE A 106 4.61 0.97 0.11
N LEU A 107 4.84 2.28 0.19
CA LEU A 107 4.56 3.05 1.41
C LEU A 107 3.06 3.03 1.73
N VAL A 108 2.20 3.19 0.72
CA VAL A 108 0.75 3.13 0.90
C VAL A 108 0.31 1.73 1.32
N SER A 109 0.88 0.67 0.74
CA SER A 109 0.54 -0.71 1.12
C SER A 109 0.97 -1.04 2.54
N VAL A 110 2.17 -0.62 2.96
CA VAL A 110 2.64 -0.75 4.35
C VAL A 110 1.75 0.04 5.30
N PHE A 111 1.37 1.27 4.93
CA PHE A 111 0.48 2.08 5.75
C PHE A 111 -0.92 1.46 5.89
N ILE A 112 -1.46 0.83 4.84
CA ILE A 112 -2.69 0.04 4.91
C ILE A 112 -2.56 -1.10 5.91
N VAL A 113 -1.45 -1.83 5.89
CA VAL A 113 -1.20 -2.93 6.85
C VAL A 113 -1.11 -2.41 8.28
N ILE A 114 -0.33 -1.35 8.53
CA ILE A 114 -0.17 -0.76 9.87
C ILE A 114 -1.51 -0.24 10.40
N THR A 115 -2.25 0.50 9.59
CA THR A 115 -3.52 1.13 9.99
C THR A 115 -4.66 0.13 10.19
N PHE A 116 -4.48 -1.12 9.75
CA PHE A 116 -5.36 -2.21 10.13
C PHE A 116 -5.17 -2.62 11.59
N PHE A 117 -3.92 -2.79 12.04
CA PHE A 117 -3.60 -3.23 13.41
C PHE A 117 -3.69 -2.09 14.43
N ILE A 118 -3.32 -0.87 14.01
CA ILE A 118 -3.38 0.32 14.84
C ILE A 118 -4.46 1.22 14.25
N PRO A 119 -5.67 1.28 14.85
CA PRO A 119 -6.73 2.12 14.34
C PRO A 119 -6.26 3.57 14.24
N LEU A 120 -6.52 4.22 13.10
CA LEU A 120 -6.13 5.62 12.86
C LEU A 120 -6.56 6.57 13.98
N LYS A 121 -7.69 6.27 14.64
CA LYS A 121 -8.18 7.04 15.79
C LYS A 121 -7.16 7.05 16.93
N THR A 122 -6.61 5.89 17.26
CA THR A 122 -5.60 5.73 18.32
C THR A 122 -4.32 6.48 17.98
N MET A 123 -3.89 6.42 16.71
CA MET A 123 -2.74 7.19 16.23
C MET A 123 -2.97 8.71 16.32
N VAL A 124 -4.14 9.18 15.88
CA VAL A 124 -4.49 10.61 15.93
C VAL A 124 -4.63 11.09 17.38
N ASP A 125 -5.27 10.30 18.24
CA ASP A 125 -5.43 10.63 19.66
C ASP A 125 -4.07 10.65 20.37
N PHE A 126 -3.16 9.75 20.01
CA PHE A 126 -1.77 9.77 20.50
C PHE A 126 -1.02 11.03 20.04
N MET A 127 -1.02 11.33 18.74
CA MET A 127 -0.36 12.52 18.21
C MET A 127 -0.94 13.81 18.80
N ARG A 128 -2.27 13.88 18.96
CA ARG A 128 -2.93 15.02 19.60
C ARG A 128 -2.45 15.21 21.04
N LYS A 129 -2.36 14.13 21.83
CA LYS A 129 -1.85 14.20 23.22
C LYS A 129 -0.39 14.67 23.31
N GLN A 130 0.43 14.39 22.30
CA GLN A 130 1.82 14.88 22.26
C GLN A 130 1.93 16.36 21.85
N LEU A 131 0.95 16.86 21.09
CA LEU A 131 0.89 18.23 20.59
C LEU A 131 0.14 19.19 21.53
N GLU A 132 -0.62 18.68 22.50
CA GLU A 132 -1.23 19.52 23.53
C GLU A 132 -0.13 20.10 24.43
N PRO A 133 -0.02 21.44 24.56
CA PRO A 133 0.96 22.04 25.45
C PRO A 133 0.68 21.53 26.86
N LYS A 134 1.71 21.01 27.54
CA LYS A 134 1.64 20.74 28.98
C LYS A 134 1.23 22.05 29.63
N LYS A 135 -0.05 22.19 30.00
CA LYS A 135 -0.49 23.29 30.87
C LYS A 135 0.29 23.11 32.16
N ASN A 136 1.31 23.94 32.34
CA ASN A 136 2.05 24.03 33.58
C ASN A 136 1.03 24.35 34.67
N PHE A 137 0.80 23.36 35.54
CA PHE A 137 0.30 23.57 36.87
C PHE A 137 1.36 24.39 37.61
N ASN A 138 1.23 25.71 37.56
CA ASN A 138 1.79 26.57 38.59
C ASN A 138 0.61 27.01 39.45
N GLY A 139 0.47 26.30 40.58
CA GLY A 139 -0.23 26.83 41.74
C GLY A 139 0.61 27.85 42.48
#